data_AF-A0A836R8C9-F1
#
_entry.id   AF-A0A836R8C9-F1
#
_cell.length_a   1.000
_cell.length_b   1.000
_cell.length_c   1.000
_cell.angle_alpha   90.00
_cell.angle_beta   90.00
_cell.angle_gamma   90.00
#
_symmetry.space_group_name_H-M   'P 1'
#
loop_
_entity.id
_entity.type
_entity.pdbx_description
1 polymer ?
#
loop_
_entity_poly.entity_id
_entity_poly.type
_entity_poly.pdbx_seq_one_letter_code
_entity_poly.pdbx_strand_id
1 'polypeptide(L)'
;MSLVLVVDIGTSNIKAGIVNRFGEVLSYSERENPILRPEKGAAEHDPIALYERFLDISREVLKDYKDNVSLIALSAYQLGLLPISKDGKPLMNIMTLLDTRPQKAF
;
A
#
# COMPACT_ATOMS: atom_id res chain seq x y z
N MET A 1 -6.53 16.44 -20.23
CA MET A 1 -5.09 16.09 -20.16
C MET A 1 -5.00 14.73 -19.48
N SER A 2 -4.19 13.81 -19.98
CA SER A 2 -4.05 12.47 -19.38
C SER A 2 -3.20 12.56 -18.10
N LEU A 3 -3.80 12.25 -16.95
CA LEU A 3 -3.15 12.21 -15.64
C LEU A 3 -2.95 10.76 -15.16
N VAL A 4 -2.01 10.57 -14.24
CA VAL A 4 -1.69 9.27 -13.63
C VAL A 4 -1.96 9.36 -12.13
N LEU A 5 -2.73 8.41 -11.60
CA LEU A 5 -2.76 8.16 -10.16
C LEU A 5 -1.54 7.30 -9.80
N VAL A 6 -0.62 7.84 -9.03
CA VAL A 6 0.55 7.12 -8.53
C VAL A 6 0.29 6.77 -7.07
N VAL A 7 0.48 5.51 -6.68
CA VAL A 7 0.35 5.08 -5.28
C VAL A 7 1.58 4.27 -4.89
N ASP A 8 2.22 4.68 -3.81
CA ASP A 8 3.37 4.00 -3.19
C ASP A 8 2.94 3.39 -1.85
N ILE A 9 2.87 2.06 -1.81
CA ILE A 9 2.51 1.28 -0.63
C ILE A 9 3.79 0.96 0.13
N GLY A 10 4.23 1.91 0.96
CA GLY A 10 5.42 1.78 1.78
C GLY A 10 5.18 1.00 3.08
N THR A 11 6.27 0.59 3.72
CA THR A 11 6.20 -0.17 4.97
C THR A 11 5.71 0.67 6.14
N SER A 12 6.06 1.96 6.19
CA SER A 12 5.63 2.87 7.27
C SER A 12 4.46 3.76 6.87
N ASN A 13 4.34 4.07 5.57
CA ASN A 13 3.38 5.02 5.05
C ASN A 13 2.93 4.61 3.65
N ILE A 14 1.66 4.85 3.36
CA ILE A 14 1.11 4.81 1.99
C ILE A 14 1.03 6.24 1.49
N LYS A 15 1.48 6.47 0.25
CA LYS A 15 1.45 7.78 -0.41
C LYS A 15 0.67 7.66 -1.69
N ALA A 16 -0.10 8.69 -2.03
CA ALA A 16 -0.74 8.79 -3.33
C ALA A 16 -0.56 10.18 -3.91
N GLY A 17 -0.54 10.26 -5.24
CA GLY A 17 -0.50 11.55 -5.93
C GLY A 17 -1.05 11.49 -7.34
N ILE A 18 -1.49 12.65 -7.82
CA ILE A 18 -1.88 12.85 -9.22
C ILE A 18 -0.70 13.46 -9.95
N VAL A 19 -0.20 12.77 -10.96
CA VAL A 19 1.00 13.17 -11.71
C VAL A 19 0.64 13.41 -13.17
N ASN A 20 1.14 14.51 -13.73
CA ASN A 20 0.96 14.80 -15.16
C ASN A 20 2.11 14.23 -16.02
N ARG A 21 2.00 14.37 -17.34
CA ARG A 21 3.01 13.86 -18.30
C ARG A 21 4.41 14.46 -18.17
N PHE A 22 4.55 15.57 -17.45
CA PHE A 22 5.83 16.23 -17.20
C PHE A 22 6.45 15.80 -15.86
N GLY A 23 5.77 14.93 -15.10
CA GLY A 23 6.20 14.48 -13.78
C GLY A 23 5.79 15.43 -12.64
N GLU A 24 4.96 16.45 -12.90
CA GLU A 24 4.51 17.38 -11.87
C GLU A 24 3.41 16.73 -11.01
N VAL A 25 3.54 16.88 -9.70
CA VAL A 25 2.57 16.39 -8.71
C VAL A 25 1.51 17.48 -8.49
N LEU A 26 0.29 17.21 -8.95
CA LEU A 26 -0.85 18.13 -8.88
C LEU A 26 -1.67 17.98 -7.58
N SER A 27 -1.58 16.81 -6.95
CA SER A 27 -2.22 16.49 -5.68
C SER A 27 -1.40 15.41 -4.98
N TYR A 28 -1.30 15.47 -3.66
CA TYR A 28 -0.53 14.55 -2.84
C TYR A 28 -1.25 14.28 -1.53
N SER A 29 -1.21 13.03 -1.07
CA SER A 29 -1.60 12.67 0.28
C SER A 29 -0.70 11.54 0.79
N GLU A 30 -0.58 11.46 2.12
CA GLU A 30 0.17 10.43 2.83
C GLU A 30 -0.58 9.96 4.07
N ARG A 31 -0.55 8.67 4.35
CA ARG A 31 -1.15 8.06 5.53
C ARG A 31 -0.17 7.07 6.16
N GLU A 32 -0.16 7.01 7.48
CA GLU A 32 0.60 5.98 8.19
C GLU A 32 0.06 4.58 7.84
N ASN A 33 0.97 3.63 7.75
CA ASN A 33 0.71 2.21 7.60
C ASN A 33 1.30 1.49 8.83
N PRO A 34 0.52 1.31 9.90
CA PRO A 34 1.05 0.82 11.17
C PRO A 34 1.49 -0.64 11.08
N ILE A 35 2.73 -0.90 11.49
CA ILE A 35 3.25 -2.26 11.64
C ILE A 35 2.71 -2.87 12.93
N LEU A 36 1.99 -3.97 12.81
CA LEU A 36 1.53 -4.79 13.92
C LEU A 36 2.68 -5.63 14.46
N ARG A 37 2.81 -5.68 15.78
CA ARG A 37 3.81 -6.48 16.51
C ARG A 37 3.14 -7.34 17.58
N PRO A 38 2.35 -8.35 17.18
CA PRO A 38 1.58 -9.17 18.13
C PRO A 38 2.48 -9.98 19.08
N GLU A 39 3.70 -10.31 18.65
CA GLU A 39 4.67 -11.07 19.42
C GLU A 39 6.11 -10.64 19.09
N LYS A 40 7.08 -11.12 19.89
CA LYS A 40 8.49 -10.79 19.70
C LYS A 40 8.97 -11.28 18.32
N GLY A 41 9.45 -10.35 17.52
CA GLY A 41 9.97 -10.60 16.18
C GLY A 41 8.93 -10.52 15.07
N ALA A 42 7.63 -10.49 15.39
CA ALA A 42 6.60 -10.25 14.39
C ALA A 42 6.65 -8.79 13.88
N ALA A 43 6.44 -8.63 12.58
CA ALA A 43 6.25 -7.34 11.93
C ALA A 43 5.28 -7.50 10.76
N GLU A 44 4.01 -7.17 11.01
CA GLU A 44 2.91 -7.53 10.13
C GLU A 44 2.09 -6.30 9.68
N HIS A 45 1.38 -6.39 8.56
CA HIS A 45 0.29 -5.48 8.19
C HIS A 45 -1.03 -6.21 8.09
N ASP A 46 -2.10 -5.63 8.61
CA ASP A 46 -3.46 -6.09 8.31
C ASP A 46 -3.78 -5.79 6.82
N PRO A 47 -4.05 -6.81 5.99
CA PRO A 47 -4.31 -6.64 4.56
C PRO A 47 -5.61 -5.89 4.26
N ILE A 48 -6.64 -6.04 5.11
CA ILE A 48 -7.92 -5.35 4.96
C ILE A 48 -7.73 -3.86 5.26
N ALA A 49 -7.09 -3.55 6.39
CA ALA A 49 -6.82 -2.17 6.76
C ALA A 49 -5.86 -1.49 5.77
N LEU A 50 -4.88 -2.21 5.22
CA LEU A 50 -4.00 -1.69 4.16
C LEU A 50 -4.79 -1.35 2.89
N TYR A 51 -5.71 -2.22 2.48
CA TYR A 51 -6.56 -1.98 1.31
C TYR A 51 -7.51 -0.80 1.51
N GLU A 52 -8.13 -0.67 2.69
CA GLU A 52 -8.96 0.49 3.04
C GLU A 52 -8.17 1.80 2.97
N ARG A 53 -6.97 1.85 3.56
CA ARG A 53 -6.08 3.02 3.48
C ARG A 53 -5.70 3.36 2.04
N PHE A 54 -5.41 2.35 1.22
CA PHE A 54 -5.16 2.54 -0.22
C PHE A 54 -6.35 3.18 -0.94
N LEU A 55 -7.57 2.73 -0.66
CA LEU A 55 -8.77 3.29 -1.25
C LEU A 55 -9.00 4.74 -0.80
N ASP A 56 -8.86 5.00 0.49
CA ASP A 56 -9.15 6.31 1.07
C ASP A 56 -8.19 7.38 0.56
N ILE A 57 -6.88 7.08 0.60
CA ILE A 57 -5.86 8.01 0.11
C ILE A 57 -5.97 8.24 -1.41
N SER A 58 -6.35 7.21 -2.17
CA SER A 58 -6.59 7.35 -3.61
C SER A 58 -7.79 8.25 -3.88
N ARG A 59 -8.91 8.06 -3.17
CA ARG A 59 -10.11 8.90 -3.29
C ARG A 59 -9.83 10.36 -2.95
N GLU A 60 -9.01 10.60 -1.94
CA GLU A 60 -8.62 11.93 -1.50
C GLU A 60 -7.90 12.71 -2.60
N VAL A 61 -6.87 12.11 -3.22
CA VAL A 61 -6.12 12.79 -4.28
C VAL A 61 -6.90 12.88 -5.60
N LEU A 62 -7.90 12.02 -5.81
CA LEU A 62 -8.74 11.99 -7.02
C LEU A 62 -9.86 13.03 -7.06
N LYS A 63 -10.17 13.72 -5.94
CA LYS A 63 -11.38 14.54 -5.79
C LYS A 63 -11.68 15.48 -6.98
N ASP A 64 -10.67 16.20 -7.46
CA ASP A 64 -10.80 17.17 -8.56
C ASP A 64 -10.23 16.65 -9.91
N TYR A 65 -9.76 15.41 -9.95
CA TYR A 65 -8.98 14.87 -11.07
C TYR A 65 -9.54 13.58 -11.68
N LYS A 66 -10.55 12.97 -11.06
CA LYS A 66 -11.07 11.63 -11.40
C LYS A 66 -11.30 11.41 -12.90
N ASP A 67 -11.94 12.36 -13.59
CA ASP A 67 -12.31 12.21 -15.00
C ASP A 67 -11.11 12.41 -15.97
N ASN A 68 -9.95 12.83 -15.46
CA ASN A 68 -8.72 13.06 -16.22
C ASN A 68 -7.67 11.96 -16.03
N VAL A 69 -7.88 11.02 -15.10
CA VAL A 69 -6.93 9.92 -14.84
C VAL A 69 -7.13 8.81 -15.86
N SER A 70 -6.06 8.46 -16.58
CA SER A 70 -6.06 7.38 -17.58
C SER A 70 -5.26 6.16 -17.16
N LEU A 71 -4.42 6.28 -16.13
CA LEU A 71 -3.47 5.27 -15.69
C LEU A 71 -3.37 5.25 -14.17
N ILE A 72 -3.14 4.06 -13.62
CA ILE A 72 -2.75 3.85 -12.22
C ILE A 72 -1.35 3.23 -12.23
N ALA A 73 -0.41 3.87 -11.53
CA ALA A 73 0.93 3.35 -11.33
C ALA A 73 1.11 2.97 -9.86
N LEU A 74 1.45 1.71 -9.60
CA LEU A 74 1.62 1.18 -8.26
C LEU A 74 3.10 0.88 -7.97
N SER A 75 3.57 1.35 -6.82
CA SER A 75 4.80 0.95 -6.15
C SER A 75 4.43 0.33 -4.81
N ALA A 76 5.18 -0.68 -4.37
CA ALA A 76 4.94 -1.33 -3.07
C ALA A 76 6.24 -1.87 -2.48
N TYR A 77 6.28 -1.97 -1.14
CA TYR A 77 7.36 -2.68 -0.45
C TYR A 77 7.45 -4.14 -0.94
N GLN A 78 8.67 -4.66 -0.99
CA GLN A 78 8.94 -6.03 -1.44
C GLN A 78 9.03 -7.00 -0.26
N LEU A 79 9.07 -8.30 -0.58
CA LEU A 79 9.29 -9.39 0.39
C LEU A 79 8.20 -9.50 1.47
N GLY A 80 6.97 -9.11 1.13
CA GLY A 80 5.78 -9.41 1.91
C GLY A 80 5.23 -10.81 1.59
N LEU A 81 4.70 -11.52 2.59
CA LEU A 81 3.99 -12.80 2.40
C LEU A 81 2.54 -12.70 2.89
N LEU A 82 1.60 -13.00 1.99
CA LEU A 82 0.18 -13.10 2.29
C LEU A 82 -0.42 -14.39 1.70
N PRO A 83 -0.60 -15.46 2.48
CA PRO A 83 -1.35 -16.62 2.03
C PRO A 83 -2.84 -16.27 1.96
N ILE A 84 -3.50 -16.78 0.92
CA ILE A 84 -4.91 -16.57 0.65
C ILE A 84 -5.66 -17.89 0.48
N SER A 85 -6.96 -17.89 0.78
CA SER A 85 -7.84 -19.01 0.50
C SER A 85 -8.14 -19.14 -1.00
N LYS A 86 -8.79 -20.24 -1.40
CA LYS A 86 -9.31 -20.42 -2.78
C LYS A 86 -10.29 -19.33 -3.22
N ASP A 87 -10.97 -18.71 -2.25
CA ASP A 87 -11.93 -17.62 -2.48
C ASP A 87 -11.27 -16.23 -2.45
N GLY A 88 -9.93 -16.16 -2.39
CA GLY A 88 -9.18 -14.91 -2.36
C GLY A 88 -9.18 -14.19 -1.01
N LYS A 89 -9.58 -14.85 0.08
CA LYS A 89 -9.58 -14.25 1.42
C LYS A 89 -8.21 -14.36 2.08
N PRO A 90 -7.70 -13.29 2.71
CA PRO A 90 -6.52 -13.37 3.58
C PRO A 90 -6.67 -14.46 4.65
N LEU A 91 -5.64 -15.29 4.82
CA LEU A 91 -5.60 -16.31 5.87
C LEU A 91 -4.88 -15.84 7.14
N MET A 92 -4.11 -14.75 7.04
CA MET A 92 -3.36 -14.12 8.13
C MET A 92 -3.02 -12.68 7.75
N ASN A 93 -2.36 -11.95 8.66
CA ASN A 93 -1.74 -10.66 8.32
C ASN A 93 -0.56 -10.84 7.35
N ILE A 94 -0.23 -9.77 6.62
CA ILE A 94 0.93 -9.74 5.73
C ILE A 94 2.19 -9.75 6.59
N MET A 95 3.01 -10.80 6.53
CA MET A 95 4.35 -10.75 7.12
C MET A 95 5.23 -9.86 6.26
N THR A 96 5.88 -8.87 6.87
CA THR A 96 6.76 -7.94 6.15
C THR A 96 8.20 -8.45 6.12
N LEU A 97 9.06 -7.79 5.33
CA LEU A 97 10.51 -8.01 5.36
C LEU A 97 11.14 -7.83 6.76
N LEU A 98 10.48 -7.08 7.64
CA LEU A 98 10.96 -6.81 8.98
C LEU A 98 10.61 -7.94 9.97
N ASP A 99 9.88 -8.97 9.51
CA ASP A 99 9.51 -10.10 10.35
C ASP A 99 10.71 -11.01 10.57
N THR A 100 11.08 -11.18 11.84
CA THR A 100 12.28 -11.91 12.26
C THR A 100 11.96 -13.25 12.89
N ARG A 101 10.69 -13.67 12.94
CA ARG A 101 10.31 -15.01 13.41
C ARG A 101 11.04 -16.14 12.67
N PRO A 102 11.31 -16.07 11.35
CA PRO A 102 12.05 -17.13 10.65
C PRO A 102 13.59 -17.01 10.75
N GLN A 103 14.14 -16.16 11.63
CA GLN A 103 15.61 -15.94 11.72
C GLN A 103 16.44 -17.19 12.03
N LYS A 104 15.84 -18.22 12.63
CA LYS A 104 16.48 -19.53 12.80
C LYS A 104 15.82 -20.51 11.83
N ALA A 105 16.49 -20.76 10.72
CA ALA A 105 16.28 -21.97 9.94
C ALA A 105 17.28 -23.02 10.42
N PHE A 106 16.82 -24.28 10.45
CA PHE A 106 17.45 -25.52 10.95
C PHE A 106 18.97 -25.52 11.10
#